data_AF-A0A1H7HEN2-F1
#
_entry.id   AF-A0A1H7HEN2-F1
#
_cell.length_a   1.000
_cell.length_b   1.000
_cell.length_c   1.000
_cell.angle_alpha   90.00
_cell.angle_beta   90.00
_cell.angle_gamma   90.00
#
_symmetry.space_group_name_H-M   'P 1'
#
loop_
_entity.id
_entity.type
_entity.pdbx_description
1 polymer ?
#
loop_
_entity_poly.entity_id
_entity_poly.type
_entity_poly.pdbx_seq_one_letter_code
_entity_poly.pdbx_strand_id
1 'polypeptide(L)'
;MFDKLLKQAEHANNEERLKIGVQIITRIFGIEAFAGIASYILGLFLGKITNSVEVEIISICFLIPMFTLWFFLIADKKEKESGEVCYDEKGNDEKVNDENDYSVVSGYGTMPHFSSMYREYQIKHILSKHSFHPFIRPNGKKSGIIRVSEDDKWVCIFGAYYPIDLICGYNKTKNEIYAIDGTIIKLPIRCKLRSASTGIEEFFEDRGFYYKSMPGKAEVRFEAALDRPRKDLSRADWGMVRYQWEKAIAGSSNKDGKIGDDFFERVLTDAEIARVVRAIGKGDVSLSYYTDFEKYQNEFSVCNGIRLISVIGKQAKYDEMDFLFKCLEDVDETYFLMAVEVLKKSPRTKVQVKLEEKARIAYEEYDVQELGGLLYLAKVIGYDIQYVKKIKEAQEKGDLSSNAALEFEVDEKELLGSDYVQRFSPYAYQYKKVE
;
A
#
# COMPACT_ATOMS: atom_id res chain seq x y z
N MET A 1 -14.62 22.06 22.83
CA MET A 1 -15.93 21.51 23.28
C MET A 1 -16.46 20.33 22.51
N PHE A 2 -17.00 20.54 21.30
CA PHE A 2 -17.65 19.45 20.58
C PHE A 2 -16.65 18.34 20.21
N ASP A 3 -15.41 18.67 19.90
CA ASP A 3 -14.37 17.68 19.62
C ASP A 3 -14.10 16.75 20.81
N LYS A 4 -14.19 17.24 22.06
CA LYS A 4 -14.00 16.42 23.26
C LYS A 4 -15.19 15.48 23.47
N LEU A 5 -16.42 16.00 23.33
CA LEU A 5 -17.63 15.18 23.42
C LEU A 5 -17.70 14.15 22.28
N LEU A 6 -17.25 14.50 21.07
CA LEU A 6 -17.16 13.58 19.94
C LEU A 6 -16.12 12.49 20.20
N LYS A 7 -14.92 12.83 20.70
CA LYS A 7 -13.92 11.85 21.12
C LYS A 7 -14.42 10.94 22.25
N GLN A 8 -15.13 11.47 23.24
CA GLN A 8 -15.75 10.65 24.29
C GLN A 8 -16.82 9.71 23.71
N ALA A 9 -17.62 10.18 22.75
CA ALA A 9 -18.60 9.34 22.07
C ALA A 9 -17.94 8.23 21.23
N GLU A 10 -16.75 8.44 20.68
CA GLU A 10 -16.03 7.43 19.90
C GLU A 10 -15.70 6.18 20.72
N HIS A 11 -15.33 6.34 21.99
CA HIS A 11 -14.97 5.25 22.90
C HIS A 11 -16.12 4.73 23.77
N ALA A 12 -17.26 5.43 23.79
CA ALA A 12 -18.42 5.12 24.61
C ALA A 12 -19.28 3.98 24.05
N ASN A 13 -19.98 3.26 24.94
CA ASN A 13 -20.99 2.27 24.57
C ASN A 13 -22.27 2.96 23.99
N ASN A 14 -23.23 2.18 23.48
CA ASN A 14 -24.41 2.75 22.82
C ASN A 14 -25.28 3.63 23.73
N GLU A 15 -25.38 3.32 25.03
CA GLU A 15 -26.18 4.10 25.98
C GLU A 15 -25.48 5.44 26.33
N GLU A 16 -24.16 5.40 26.52
CA GLU A 16 -23.33 6.56 26.76
C GLU A 16 -23.26 7.48 25.54
N ARG A 17 -23.19 6.92 24.31
CA ARG A 17 -23.27 7.69 23.07
C ARG A 17 -24.58 8.46 22.95
N LEU A 18 -25.70 7.85 23.36
CA LEU A 18 -26.99 8.52 23.35
C LEU A 18 -27.03 9.67 24.37
N LYS A 19 -26.47 9.48 25.57
CA LYS A 19 -26.33 10.54 26.58
C LYS A 19 -25.45 11.70 26.07
N ILE A 20 -24.31 11.39 25.44
CA ILE A 20 -23.42 12.40 24.86
C ILE A 20 -24.09 13.12 23.68
N GLY A 21 -24.82 12.41 22.83
CA GLY A 21 -25.60 13.00 21.73
C GLY A 21 -26.65 13.99 22.24
N VAL A 22 -27.39 13.63 23.30
CA VAL A 22 -28.34 14.55 23.95
C VAL A 22 -27.62 15.77 24.51
N GLN A 23 -26.47 15.61 25.16
CA GLN A 23 -25.68 16.74 25.67
C GLN A 23 -25.23 17.69 24.54
N ILE A 24 -24.77 17.16 23.41
CA ILE A 24 -24.39 17.96 22.24
C ILE A 24 -25.59 18.77 21.73
N ILE A 25 -26.72 18.10 21.53
CA ILE A 25 -27.95 18.71 21.04
C ILE A 25 -28.44 19.81 21.99
N THR A 26 -28.53 19.54 23.29
CA THR A 26 -28.96 20.52 24.30
C THR A 26 -28.05 21.75 24.31
N ARG A 27 -26.73 21.58 24.14
CA ARG A 27 -25.79 22.71 24.11
C ARG A 27 -25.92 23.55 22.83
N ILE A 28 -26.14 22.92 21.68
CA ILE A 28 -26.40 23.64 20.42
C ILE A 28 -27.67 24.48 20.55
N PHE A 29 -28.78 23.88 21.00
CA PHE A 29 -30.02 24.62 21.20
C PHE A 29 -29.90 25.71 22.26
N GLY A 30 -29.10 25.49 23.31
CA GLY A 30 -28.80 26.52 24.30
C GLY A 30 -28.09 27.73 23.68
N ILE A 31 -27.04 27.50 22.88
CA ILE A 31 -26.29 28.58 22.22
C ILE A 31 -27.18 29.36 21.25
N GLU A 32 -27.97 28.67 20.42
CA GLU A 32 -28.92 29.27 19.49
C GLU A 32 -29.97 30.13 20.23
N ALA A 33 -30.52 29.64 21.35
CA ALA A 33 -31.47 30.39 22.14
C ALA A 33 -30.85 31.68 22.73
N PHE A 34 -29.62 31.60 23.25
CA PHE A 34 -28.90 32.77 23.75
C PHE A 34 -28.57 33.77 22.63
N ALA A 35 -28.14 33.30 21.46
CA ALA A 35 -27.89 34.13 20.30
C ALA A 35 -29.17 34.84 19.84
N GLY A 36 -30.31 34.15 19.82
CA GLY A 36 -31.62 34.72 19.53
C GLY A 36 -32.01 35.83 20.50
N ILE A 37 -31.90 35.59 21.80
CA ILE A 37 -32.21 36.58 22.85
C ILE A 37 -31.29 37.80 22.75
N ALA A 38 -29.98 37.60 22.60
CA ALA A 38 -29.02 38.69 22.47
C ALA A 38 -29.27 39.54 21.21
N SER A 39 -29.56 38.87 20.09
CA SER A 39 -29.89 39.54 18.83
C SER A 39 -31.18 40.34 18.92
N TYR A 40 -32.20 39.80 19.60
CA TYR A 40 -33.47 40.50 19.82
C TYR A 40 -33.31 41.77 20.65
N ILE A 41 -32.58 41.68 21.78
CA ILE A 41 -32.31 42.84 22.65
C ILE A 41 -31.55 43.93 21.90
N LEU A 42 -30.51 43.56 21.15
CA LEU A 42 -29.70 44.51 20.39
C LEU A 42 -30.46 45.09 19.19
N GLY A 43 -31.30 44.28 18.54
CA GLY A 43 -32.21 44.71 17.48
C GLY A 43 -33.19 45.79 17.96
N LEU A 44 -33.86 45.56 19.10
CA LEU A 44 -34.76 46.53 19.73
C LEU A 44 -34.04 47.86 20.04
N PHE A 45 -32.81 47.77 20.54
CA PHE A 45 -32.01 48.94 20.85
C PHE A 45 -31.65 49.74 19.58
N LEU A 46 -31.23 49.05 18.52
CA LEU A 46 -30.90 49.68 17.23
C LEU A 46 -32.15 50.31 16.58
N GLY A 47 -33.28 49.60 16.56
CA GLY A 47 -34.55 50.12 16.03
C GLY A 47 -35.01 51.38 16.75
N LYS A 48 -34.81 51.46 18.07
CA LYS A 48 -35.13 52.64 18.87
C LYS A 48 -34.21 53.83 18.57
N ILE A 49 -32.92 53.59 18.29
CA ILE A 49 -31.97 54.66 17.92
C ILE A 49 -32.24 55.19 16.52
N THR A 50 -32.54 54.30 15.57
CA THR A 50 -32.76 54.68 14.17
C THR A 50 -34.20 55.07 13.87
N ASN A 51 -35.11 54.89 14.85
CA ASN A 51 -36.55 55.07 14.70
C ASN A 51 -37.13 54.33 13.48
N SER A 52 -36.66 53.11 13.24
CA SER A 52 -37.07 52.27 12.10
C SER A 52 -37.20 50.81 12.54
N VAL A 53 -38.39 50.25 12.26
CA VAL A 53 -38.73 48.85 12.54
C VAL A 53 -38.02 47.92 11.56
N GLU A 54 -37.75 48.39 10.34
CA GLU A 54 -36.99 47.66 9.32
C GLU A 54 -35.56 47.40 9.79
N VAL A 55 -34.91 48.40 10.40
CA VAL A 55 -33.56 48.27 10.96
C VAL A 55 -33.54 47.27 12.12
N GLU A 56 -34.57 47.25 12.98
CA GLU A 56 -34.71 46.25 14.04
C GLU A 56 -34.73 44.82 13.48
N ILE A 57 -35.63 44.56 12.53
CA ILE A 57 -35.81 43.23 11.94
C ILE A 57 -34.55 42.77 11.20
N ILE A 58 -33.97 43.65 10.38
CA ILE A 58 -32.73 43.35 9.64
C ILE A 58 -31.59 43.05 10.62
N SER A 59 -31.45 43.84 11.68
CA SER A 59 -30.41 43.64 12.69
C SER A 59 -30.53 42.27 13.35
N ILE A 60 -31.75 41.85 13.73
CA ILE A 60 -31.96 40.53 14.34
C ILE A 60 -31.51 39.40 13.41
N CYS A 61 -31.89 39.45 12.13
CA CYS A 61 -31.54 38.42 11.15
C CYS A 61 -30.02 38.29 10.92
N PHE A 62 -29.28 39.39 10.97
CA PHE A 62 -27.81 39.37 10.80
C PHE A 62 -27.04 39.09 12.09
N LEU A 63 -27.59 39.47 13.26
CA LEU A 63 -26.94 39.29 14.54
C LEU A 63 -27.00 37.84 15.04
N ILE A 64 -28.04 37.07 14.68
CA ILE A 64 -28.18 35.67 15.13
C ILE A 64 -26.98 34.83 14.67
N PRO A 65 -26.62 34.75 13.36
CA PRO A 65 -25.45 33.97 12.93
C PRO A 65 -24.14 34.45 13.55
N MET A 66 -23.99 35.77 13.74
CA MET A 66 -22.78 36.35 14.34
C MET A 66 -22.63 35.97 15.81
N PHE A 67 -23.69 36.11 16.61
CA PHE A 67 -23.65 35.74 18.03
C PHE A 67 -23.52 34.23 18.20
N THR A 68 -24.18 33.42 17.37
CA THR A 68 -24.01 31.96 17.37
C THR A 68 -22.54 31.58 17.15
N LEU A 69 -21.88 32.14 16.13
CA LEU A 69 -20.46 31.91 15.87
C LEU A 69 -19.58 32.37 17.05
N TRP A 70 -19.85 33.55 17.59
CA TRP A 70 -19.08 34.12 18.70
C TRP A 70 -19.20 33.29 19.98
N PHE A 71 -20.40 32.83 20.32
CA PHE A 71 -20.62 31.96 21.48
C PHE A 71 -19.97 30.59 21.29
N PHE A 72 -19.96 30.04 20.07
CA PHE A 72 -19.19 28.82 19.79
C PHE A 72 -17.69 28.99 20.04
N LEU A 73 -17.10 30.11 19.60
CA LEU A 73 -15.68 30.40 19.83
C LEU A 73 -15.34 30.58 21.32
N ILE A 74 -16.20 31.26 22.09
CA ILE A 74 -16.01 31.43 23.54
C ILE A 74 -16.12 30.11 24.27
N ALA A 75 -17.11 29.28 23.92
CA ALA A 75 -17.31 27.97 24.51
C ALA A 75 -16.10 27.06 24.26
N ASP A 76 -15.48 27.13 23.07
CA ASP A 76 -14.28 26.35 22.77
C ASP A 76 -13.03 26.86 23.51
N LYS A 77 -12.90 28.18 23.69
CA LYS A 77 -11.76 28.79 24.39
C LYS A 77 -11.76 28.50 25.90
N LYS A 78 -12.91 28.65 26.58
CA LYS A 78 -13.03 28.40 28.02
C LYS A 78 -12.67 26.96 28.40
N GLU A 79 -12.96 26.01 27.53
CA GLU A 79 -12.70 24.61 27.84
C GLU A 79 -11.23 24.21 27.62
N LYS A 80 -10.55 24.83 26.64
CA LYS A 80 -9.09 24.70 26.46
C LYS A 80 -8.33 25.22 27.68
N GLU A 81 -8.79 26.32 28.28
CA GLU A 81 -8.19 26.90 29.49
C GLU A 81 -8.47 26.07 30.76
N SER A 82 -9.55 25.30 30.80
CA SER A 82 -9.89 24.39 31.92
C SER A 82 -9.28 22.98 31.82
N GLY A 83 -8.54 22.68 30.74
CA GLY A 83 -8.11 21.33 30.37
C GLY A 83 -6.67 20.94 30.75
N GLU A 84 -5.86 21.85 31.29
CA GLU A 84 -4.52 21.54 31.81
C GLU A 84 -4.61 20.94 33.23
N VAL A 85 -5.02 19.67 33.32
CA VAL A 85 -4.69 18.83 34.48
C VAL A 85 -4.07 17.56 33.94
N CYS A 86 -2.80 17.35 34.32
CA CYS A 86 -1.98 16.18 34.03
C CYS A 86 -2.71 14.88 34.41
N TYR A 87 -2.66 13.88 33.53
CA TYR A 87 -2.89 12.50 33.94
C TYR A 87 -1.53 11.87 34.26
N ASP A 88 -1.27 11.73 35.55
CA ASP A 88 -0.19 10.90 36.11
C ASP A 88 -0.51 9.42 35.91
N GLU A 89 0.52 8.67 35.49
CA GLU A 89 0.59 7.22 35.56
C GLU A 89 0.51 6.74 37.02
N LYS A 90 -0.33 5.73 37.30
CA LYS A 90 -0.04 4.57 38.17
C LYS A 90 -1.29 3.74 38.46
N GLY A 91 -1.14 2.42 38.36
CA GLY A 91 -1.93 1.48 39.17
C GLY A 91 -2.38 0.22 38.44
N ASN A 92 -1.54 -0.82 38.49
CA ASN A 92 -1.80 -2.20 38.11
C ASN A 92 -3.06 -2.79 38.77
N ASP A 93 -3.73 -3.70 38.07
CA ASP A 93 -4.07 -4.99 38.65
C ASP A 93 -4.05 -6.08 37.56
N GLU A 94 -3.25 -7.10 37.84
CA GLU A 94 -2.97 -8.25 36.98
C GLU A 94 -4.22 -9.09 36.69
N LYS A 95 -4.55 -9.23 35.41
CA LYS A 95 -4.98 -10.50 34.84
C LYS A 95 -4.24 -10.73 33.53
N VAL A 96 -3.35 -11.72 33.54
CA VAL A 96 -2.66 -12.24 32.37
C VAL A 96 -3.71 -12.76 31.38
N ASN A 97 -4.02 -11.95 30.37
CA ASN A 97 -4.60 -12.40 29.12
C ASN A 97 -3.59 -12.05 28.01
N ASP A 98 -3.31 -13.01 27.13
CA ASP A 98 -2.59 -12.83 25.86
C ASP A 98 -3.39 -11.90 24.90
N GLU A 99 -3.64 -10.66 25.30
CA GLU A 99 -4.15 -9.63 24.39
C GLU A 99 -2.96 -9.05 23.62
N ASN A 100 -2.85 -9.45 22.35
CA ASN A 100 -1.98 -8.75 21.40
C ASN A 100 -2.36 -7.27 21.40
N ASP A 101 -1.48 -6.43 21.93
CA ASP A 101 -1.65 -4.98 22.04
C ASP A 101 -1.49 -4.34 20.66
N TYR A 102 -2.57 -4.35 19.86
CA TYR A 102 -2.56 -3.76 18.53
C TYR A 102 -2.79 -2.25 18.63
N SER A 103 -1.93 -1.47 17.99
CA SER A 103 -2.14 -0.02 17.87
C SER A 103 -3.30 0.28 16.90
N VAL A 104 -4.20 1.17 17.31
CA VAL A 104 -5.37 1.59 16.50
C VAL A 104 -5.23 3.07 16.15
N VAL A 105 -5.17 3.37 14.85
CA VAL A 105 -4.98 4.74 14.33
C VAL A 105 -6.17 5.13 13.44
N SER A 106 -6.56 6.40 13.45
CA SER A 106 -7.61 6.92 12.56
C SER A 106 -7.02 7.41 11.22
N GLY A 107 -7.67 7.02 10.11
CA GLY A 107 -7.19 7.26 8.75
C GLY A 107 -7.36 8.70 8.21
N TYR A 108 -7.27 9.74 9.05
CA TYR A 108 -7.49 11.13 8.60
C TYR A 108 -6.18 11.82 8.21
N GLY A 109 -6.04 12.18 6.92
CA GLY A 109 -4.89 12.91 6.39
C GLY A 109 -4.25 12.22 5.18
N THR A 110 -3.25 12.85 4.56
CA THR A 110 -2.62 12.34 3.33
C THR A 110 -1.85 11.03 3.57
N MET A 111 -1.36 10.75 4.78
CA MET A 111 -0.67 9.49 5.11
C MET A 111 -0.62 9.25 6.64
N PRO A 112 -1.76 9.00 7.30
CA PRO A 112 -1.91 9.17 8.75
C PRO A 112 -1.05 8.23 9.59
N HIS A 113 -0.91 6.96 9.21
CA HIS A 113 -0.16 5.96 9.97
C HIS A 113 1.36 6.03 9.73
N PHE A 114 1.76 5.78 8.49
CA PHE A 114 3.17 5.73 8.11
C PHE A 114 3.87 7.09 8.20
N SER A 115 3.16 8.20 8.46
CA SER A 115 3.77 9.53 8.69
C SER A 115 4.85 9.57 9.77
N SER A 116 4.83 8.64 10.74
CA SER A 116 5.87 8.55 11.77
C SER A 116 7.13 7.81 11.30
N MET A 117 6.99 6.95 10.28
CA MET A 117 8.06 6.15 9.70
C MET A 117 8.71 6.82 8.46
N TYR A 118 8.09 7.89 7.95
CA TYR A 118 8.56 8.72 6.85
C TYR A 118 8.62 10.18 7.28
N ARG A 119 9.59 10.95 6.81
CA ARG A 119 9.55 12.41 7.03
C ARG A 119 8.47 13.02 6.13
N GLU A 120 7.69 13.98 6.64
CA GLU A 120 6.55 14.57 5.91
C GLU A 120 6.93 15.11 4.52
N TYR A 121 8.13 15.70 4.37
CA TYR A 121 8.62 16.16 3.07
C TYR A 121 8.90 15.01 2.09
N GLN A 122 9.33 13.84 2.57
CA GLN A 122 9.57 12.66 1.73
C GLN A 122 8.25 12.15 1.17
N ILE A 123 7.20 12.12 2.00
CA ILE A 123 5.86 11.70 1.58
C ILE A 123 5.33 12.64 0.50
N LYS A 124 5.36 13.96 0.73
CA LYS A 124 4.92 14.94 -0.27
C LYS A 124 5.70 14.81 -1.56
N HIS A 125 7.02 14.61 -1.47
CA HIS A 125 7.86 14.42 -2.64
C HIS A 125 7.52 13.14 -3.42
N ILE A 126 7.38 12.01 -2.74
CA ILE A 126 7.01 10.72 -3.36
C ILE A 126 5.63 10.87 -4.01
N LEU A 127 4.62 11.29 -3.26
CA LEU A 127 3.26 11.44 -3.78
C LEU A 127 3.14 12.48 -4.91
N SER A 128 3.98 13.53 -4.93
CA SER A 128 3.99 14.52 -6.02
C SER A 128 4.54 13.98 -7.34
N LYS A 129 5.29 12.88 -7.30
CA LYS A 129 5.85 12.23 -8.49
C LYS A 129 4.91 11.20 -9.09
N HIS A 130 3.91 10.74 -8.35
CA HIS A 130 2.96 9.74 -8.84
C HIS A 130 1.70 10.39 -9.38
N SER A 131 1.30 9.97 -10.57
CA SER A 131 -0.06 10.10 -11.07
C SER A 131 -0.92 8.98 -10.50
N PHE A 132 -2.13 9.34 -10.08
CA PHE A 132 -3.10 8.40 -9.54
C PHE A 132 -4.31 8.32 -10.46
N HIS A 133 -4.65 7.11 -10.88
CA HIS A 133 -5.80 6.83 -11.73
C HIS A 133 -6.88 6.05 -10.96
N PRO A 134 -8.16 6.17 -11.31
CA PRO A 134 -9.22 5.42 -10.65
C PRO A 134 -9.03 3.92 -10.79
N PHE A 135 -9.17 3.16 -9.69
CA PHE A 135 -9.18 1.70 -9.74
C PHE A 135 -10.33 1.20 -10.63
N ILE A 136 -10.04 0.30 -11.56
CA ILE A 136 -11.03 -0.31 -12.46
C ILE A 136 -11.45 -1.63 -11.83
N ARG A 137 -12.71 -1.73 -11.43
CA ARG A 137 -13.26 -2.95 -10.83
C ARG A 137 -13.33 -4.09 -11.86
N PRO A 138 -13.47 -5.35 -11.42
CA PRO A 138 -13.63 -6.51 -12.33
C PRO A 138 -14.80 -6.37 -13.33
N ASN A 139 -15.81 -5.57 -13.01
CA ASN A 139 -16.94 -5.27 -13.91
C ASN A 139 -16.68 -4.10 -14.88
N GLY A 140 -15.44 -3.61 -14.98
CA GLY A 140 -15.02 -2.49 -15.83
C GLY A 140 -15.39 -1.10 -15.30
N LYS A 141 -16.05 -0.98 -14.14
CA LYS A 141 -16.44 0.33 -13.60
C LYS A 141 -15.31 0.98 -12.81
N LYS A 142 -15.11 2.28 -13.05
CA LYS A 142 -14.15 3.11 -12.31
C LYS A 142 -14.63 3.36 -10.87
N SER A 143 -13.76 3.15 -9.90
CA SER A 143 -14.00 3.44 -8.50
C SER A 143 -13.91 4.95 -8.25
N GLY A 144 -14.95 5.54 -7.65
CA GLY A 144 -14.92 6.96 -7.24
C GLY A 144 -14.19 7.21 -5.91
N ILE A 145 -13.74 6.16 -5.22
CA ILE A 145 -13.17 6.25 -3.86
C ILE A 145 -11.76 5.68 -3.75
N ILE A 146 -11.33 4.87 -4.71
CA ILE A 146 -10.01 4.21 -4.74
C ILE A 146 -9.31 4.68 -5.99
N ARG A 147 -8.09 5.18 -5.82
CA ARG A 147 -7.17 5.49 -6.90
C ARG A 147 -5.85 4.77 -6.65
N VAL A 148 -5.20 4.31 -7.69
CA VAL A 148 -3.94 3.57 -7.64
C VAL A 148 -2.90 4.37 -8.41
N SER A 149 -1.64 4.32 -7.98
CA SER A 149 -0.54 4.96 -8.70
C SER A 149 -0.20 4.19 -9.99
N GLU A 150 0.44 4.86 -10.95
CA GLU A 150 0.87 4.23 -12.22
C GLU A 150 1.78 3.01 -12.04
N ASP A 151 2.61 3.01 -11.00
CA ASP A 151 3.51 1.92 -10.62
C ASP A 151 2.86 0.86 -9.71
N ASP A 152 1.56 1.01 -9.40
CA ASP A 152 0.81 0.09 -8.56
C ASP A 152 1.41 -0.15 -7.15
N LYS A 153 2.26 0.76 -6.66
CA LYS A 153 2.86 0.69 -5.31
C LYS A 153 2.09 1.50 -4.26
N TRP A 154 1.20 2.40 -4.68
CA TRP A 154 0.42 3.26 -3.80
C TRP A 154 -1.07 3.21 -4.09
N VAL A 155 -1.87 3.18 -3.01
CA VAL A 155 -3.31 3.30 -3.10
C VAL A 155 -3.81 4.51 -2.31
N CYS A 156 -4.69 5.28 -2.92
CA CYS A 156 -5.44 6.35 -2.29
C CYS A 156 -6.88 5.89 -2.02
N ILE A 157 -7.21 5.65 -0.76
CA ILE A 157 -8.56 5.28 -0.32
C ILE A 157 -9.18 6.49 0.39
N PHE A 158 -10.22 7.06 -0.22
CA PHE A 158 -10.95 8.20 0.33
C PHE A 158 -10.06 9.42 0.69
N GLY A 159 -9.00 9.64 -0.10
CA GLY A 159 -8.06 10.77 0.07
C GLY A 159 -6.85 10.49 0.96
N ALA A 160 -6.82 9.35 1.65
CA ALA A 160 -5.66 8.89 2.41
C ALA A 160 -4.81 7.93 1.56
N TYR A 161 -3.49 8.13 1.54
CA TYR A 161 -2.55 7.36 0.74
C TYR A 161 -1.85 6.31 1.59
N TYR A 162 -1.70 5.10 1.05
CA TYR A 162 -1.09 3.94 1.69
C TYR A 162 -0.16 3.23 0.71
N PRO A 163 1.06 2.86 1.13
CA PRO A 163 1.88 1.90 0.38
C PRO A 163 1.17 0.54 0.35
N ILE A 164 1.01 -0.03 -0.83
CA ILE A 164 0.25 -1.27 -1.04
C ILE A 164 0.93 -2.46 -0.34
N ASP A 165 2.25 -2.59 -0.46
CA ASP A 165 2.99 -3.71 0.16
C ASP A 165 2.89 -3.73 1.69
N LEU A 166 2.67 -2.57 2.30
CA LEU A 166 2.59 -2.42 3.75
C LEU A 166 1.18 -2.64 4.32
N ILE A 167 0.15 -2.77 3.47
CA ILE A 167 -1.22 -3.11 3.88
C ILE A 167 -1.51 -4.58 3.62
N CYS A 168 -1.94 -5.32 4.64
CA CYS A 168 -2.14 -6.76 4.56
C CYS A 168 -3.60 -7.20 4.49
N GLY A 169 -4.53 -6.30 4.79
CA GLY A 169 -5.90 -6.73 4.83
C GLY A 169 -6.93 -5.64 5.06
N TYR A 170 -8.17 -6.08 5.03
CA TYR A 170 -9.34 -5.22 5.19
C TYR A 170 -10.45 -6.00 5.87
N ASN A 171 -11.04 -5.38 6.90
CA ASN A 171 -12.24 -5.88 7.56
C ASN A 171 -13.42 -4.98 7.22
N LYS A 172 -14.27 -5.49 6.33
CA LYS A 172 -15.50 -4.82 5.88
C LYS A 172 -16.45 -4.45 7.02
N THR A 173 -16.64 -5.36 7.98
CA THR A 173 -17.60 -5.18 9.08
C THR A 173 -17.15 -4.10 10.05
N LYS A 174 -15.85 -4.08 10.36
CA LYS A 174 -15.26 -3.11 11.28
C LYS A 174 -14.84 -1.79 10.59
N ASN A 175 -14.72 -1.79 9.26
CA ASN A 175 -14.24 -0.67 8.44
C ASN A 175 -12.77 -0.31 8.79
N GLU A 176 -11.93 -1.34 8.77
CA GLU A 176 -10.53 -1.28 9.21
C GLU A 176 -9.62 -1.83 8.11
N ILE A 177 -8.52 -1.13 7.83
CA ILE A 177 -7.39 -1.65 7.07
C ILE A 177 -6.35 -2.17 8.05
N TYR A 178 -5.70 -3.27 7.71
CA TYR A 178 -4.64 -3.88 8.49
C TYR A 178 -3.29 -3.63 7.82
N ALA A 179 -2.32 -3.16 8.58
CA ALA A 179 -0.94 -2.99 8.16
C ALA A 179 -0.07 -4.14 8.67
N ILE A 180 1.02 -4.43 7.96
CA ILE A 180 1.92 -5.53 8.32
C ILE A 180 2.61 -5.33 9.67
N ASP A 181 2.76 -4.08 10.11
CA ASP A 181 3.33 -3.74 11.41
C ASP A 181 2.38 -3.98 12.60
N GLY A 182 1.22 -4.60 12.36
CA GLY A 182 0.23 -4.88 13.39
C GLY A 182 -0.73 -3.72 13.64
N THR A 183 -0.61 -2.60 12.92
CA THR A 183 -1.49 -1.45 13.11
C THR A 183 -2.86 -1.67 12.45
N ILE A 184 -3.91 -1.28 13.16
CA ILE A 184 -5.28 -1.25 12.67
C ILE A 184 -5.65 0.19 12.31
N ILE A 185 -5.87 0.44 11.02
CA ILE A 185 -6.20 1.76 10.48
C ILE A 185 -7.72 1.85 10.29
N LYS A 186 -8.39 2.65 11.11
CA LYS A 186 -9.84 2.91 10.99
C LYS A 186 -10.11 3.83 9.82
N LEU A 187 -10.93 3.36 8.88
CA LEU A 187 -11.39 4.17 7.75
C LEU A 187 -12.51 5.14 8.16
N PRO A 188 -12.71 6.25 7.42
CA PRO A 188 -13.83 7.15 7.64
C PRO A 188 -15.18 6.43 7.58
N ILE A 189 -16.18 6.90 8.32
CA ILE A 189 -17.52 6.30 8.39
C ILE A 189 -18.15 6.14 6.99
N ARG A 190 -17.86 7.04 6.05
CA ARG A 190 -18.36 6.98 4.67
C ARG A 190 -17.91 5.70 3.93
N CYS A 191 -16.78 5.10 4.31
CA CYS A 191 -16.33 3.82 3.77
C CYS A 191 -17.23 2.64 4.20
N LYS A 192 -18.05 2.77 5.25
CA LYS A 192 -19.05 1.77 5.65
C LYS A 192 -20.23 1.65 4.68
N LEU A 193 -20.44 2.64 3.80
CA LEU A 193 -21.50 2.54 2.80
C LEU A 193 -21.29 1.29 1.95
N ARG A 194 -22.37 0.56 1.63
CA ARG A 194 -22.28 -0.73 0.92
C ARG A 194 -21.48 -0.64 -0.37
N SER A 195 -21.69 0.42 -1.17
CA SER A 195 -20.97 0.64 -2.43
C SER A 195 -19.47 0.91 -2.25
N ALA A 196 -19.11 1.60 -1.17
CA ALA A 196 -17.73 1.92 -0.83
C ALA A 196 -17.01 0.70 -0.25
N SER A 197 -17.59 0.08 0.78
CA SER A 197 -17.04 -1.10 1.45
C SER A 197 -16.89 -2.29 0.51
N THR A 198 -17.84 -2.54 -0.40
CA THR A 198 -17.70 -3.54 -1.46
C THR A 198 -16.61 -3.15 -2.47
N GLY A 199 -16.49 -1.87 -2.84
CA GLY A 199 -15.41 -1.45 -3.75
C GLY A 199 -14.01 -1.59 -3.15
N ILE A 200 -13.88 -1.43 -1.83
CA ILE A 200 -12.62 -1.68 -1.10
C ILE A 200 -12.34 -3.18 -1.03
N GLU A 201 -13.35 -3.99 -0.73
CA GLU A 201 -13.22 -5.45 -0.73
C GLU A 201 -12.80 -5.99 -2.10
N GLU A 202 -13.44 -5.53 -3.19
CA GLU A 202 -13.09 -5.86 -4.57
C GLU A 202 -11.63 -5.51 -4.90
N PHE A 203 -11.11 -4.38 -4.41
CA PHE A 203 -9.71 -3.99 -4.61
C PHE A 203 -8.73 -4.98 -3.95
N PHE A 204 -9.03 -5.44 -2.73
CA PHE A 204 -8.16 -6.42 -2.06
C PHE A 204 -8.29 -7.82 -2.68
N GLU A 205 -9.49 -8.22 -3.14
CA GLU A 205 -9.71 -9.50 -3.82
C GLU A 205 -9.00 -9.58 -5.17
N ASP A 206 -8.95 -8.48 -5.92
CA ASP A 206 -8.26 -8.37 -7.21
C ASP A 206 -6.74 -8.61 -7.09
N ARG A 207 -6.17 -8.26 -5.93
CA ARG A 207 -4.75 -8.51 -5.60
C ARG A 207 -4.48 -9.89 -4.97
N GLY A 208 -5.49 -10.75 -4.92
CA GLY A 208 -5.37 -12.10 -4.36
C GLY A 208 -5.67 -12.18 -2.86
N PHE A 209 -4.91 -13.04 -2.15
CA PHE A 209 -5.19 -13.32 -0.74
C PHE A 209 -4.92 -12.12 0.16
N TYR A 210 -5.89 -11.79 1.03
CA TYR A 210 -5.75 -10.76 2.05
C TYR A 210 -6.37 -11.16 3.39
N TYR A 211 -5.95 -10.50 4.46
CA TYR A 211 -6.38 -10.83 5.81
C TYR A 211 -7.68 -10.10 6.20
N LYS A 212 -8.73 -10.85 6.57
CA LYS A 212 -9.99 -10.29 7.13
C LYS A 212 -9.93 -10.00 8.63
N SER A 213 -8.83 -10.41 9.29
CA SER A 213 -8.50 -10.12 10.69
C SER A 213 -6.99 -9.97 10.83
N MET A 214 -6.52 -9.09 11.72
CA MET A 214 -5.10 -8.91 11.98
C MET A 214 -4.42 -10.23 12.39
N PRO A 215 -3.35 -10.66 11.68
CA PRO A 215 -2.60 -11.84 12.08
C PRO A 215 -1.95 -11.70 13.45
N GLY A 216 -1.90 -12.80 14.21
CA GLY A 216 -1.22 -12.84 15.50
C GLY A 216 0.28 -12.54 15.36
N LYS A 217 0.83 -11.76 16.29
CA LYS A 217 2.26 -11.36 16.31
C LYS A 217 2.71 -10.57 15.07
N ALA A 218 1.80 -9.92 14.34
CA ALA A 218 2.11 -9.15 13.14
C ALA A 218 3.27 -8.15 13.33
N GLU A 219 3.23 -7.37 14.41
CA GLU A 219 4.26 -6.39 14.75
C GLU A 219 5.64 -7.03 14.93
N VAL A 220 5.73 -8.07 15.78
CA VAL A 220 6.99 -8.79 16.04
C VAL A 220 7.56 -9.40 14.75
N ARG A 221 6.68 -9.91 13.87
CA ARG A 221 7.12 -10.43 12.56
C ARG A 221 7.58 -9.33 11.62
N PHE A 222 6.97 -8.14 11.68
CA PHE A 222 7.36 -7.01 10.86
C PHE A 222 8.74 -6.49 11.26
N GLU A 223 9.01 -6.37 12.56
CA GLU A 223 10.34 -5.97 13.04
C GLU A 223 11.42 -6.96 12.59
N ALA A 224 11.13 -8.26 12.66
CA ALA A 224 12.03 -9.29 12.18
C ALA A 224 12.23 -9.27 10.66
N ALA A 225 11.18 -8.98 9.89
CA ALA A 225 11.24 -8.91 8.42
C ALA A 225 11.95 -7.65 7.91
N LEU A 226 11.79 -6.53 8.61
CA LEU A 226 12.42 -5.26 8.27
C LEU A 226 13.94 -5.30 8.50
N ASP A 227 14.39 -6.02 9.54
CA ASP A 227 15.81 -6.22 9.90
C ASP A 227 16.60 -4.90 10.00
N ARG A 228 15.92 -3.81 10.38
CA ARG A 228 16.47 -2.47 10.57
C ARG A 228 15.53 -1.61 11.40
N PRO A 229 15.99 -0.44 11.90
CA PRO A 229 15.12 0.48 12.64
C PRO A 229 13.91 0.95 11.80
N ARG A 230 12.72 1.08 12.43
CA ARG A 230 11.47 1.51 11.74
C ARG A 230 11.61 2.83 10.99
N LYS A 231 12.44 3.76 11.48
CA LYS A 231 12.74 5.05 10.84
C LYS A 231 13.44 4.91 9.47
N ASP A 232 13.99 3.74 9.16
CA ASP A 232 14.67 3.43 7.90
C ASP A 232 13.76 2.64 6.94
N LEU A 233 12.45 2.58 7.21
CA LEU A 233 11.46 1.94 6.34
C LEU A 233 11.45 2.55 4.94
N SER A 234 11.69 3.87 4.81
CA SER A 234 11.80 4.54 3.51
C SER A 234 12.97 4.06 2.64
N ARG A 235 13.89 3.30 3.22
CA ARG A 235 15.07 2.70 2.58
C ARG A 235 14.97 1.19 2.52
N ALA A 236 13.84 0.61 2.88
CA ALA A 236 13.62 -0.82 2.74
C ALA A 236 13.02 -1.12 1.37
N ASP A 237 13.29 -2.33 0.87
CA ASP A 237 12.51 -2.92 -0.21
C ASP A 237 11.21 -3.45 0.41
N TRP A 238 10.09 -2.76 0.16
CA TRP A 238 8.82 -3.07 0.83
C TRP A 238 8.25 -4.40 0.38
N GLY A 239 8.41 -4.74 -0.90
CA GLY A 239 8.00 -6.03 -1.44
C GLY A 239 8.73 -7.17 -0.74
N MET A 240 10.06 -7.08 -0.59
CA MET A 240 10.84 -8.08 0.14
C MET A 240 10.47 -8.14 1.63
N VAL A 241 10.29 -6.99 2.29
CA VAL A 241 9.83 -6.95 3.70
C VAL A 241 8.47 -7.64 3.82
N ARG A 242 7.54 -7.35 2.91
CA ARG A 242 6.21 -7.95 2.88
C ARG A 242 6.30 -9.47 2.70
N TYR A 243 7.08 -9.92 1.74
CA TYR A 243 7.28 -11.34 1.48
C TYR A 243 7.83 -12.10 2.70
N GLN A 244 8.88 -11.57 3.34
CA GLN A 244 9.44 -12.21 4.54
C GLN A 244 8.44 -12.21 5.70
N TRP A 245 7.66 -11.14 5.85
CA TRP A 245 6.59 -11.05 6.82
C TRP A 245 5.52 -12.13 6.58
N GLU A 246 5.02 -12.27 5.35
CA GLU A 246 4.01 -13.29 5.01
C GLU A 246 4.53 -14.71 5.25
N LYS A 247 5.78 -14.98 4.87
CA LYS A 247 6.43 -16.27 5.13
C LYS A 247 6.46 -16.58 6.64
N ALA A 248 6.76 -15.59 7.47
CA ALA A 248 6.80 -15.74 8.92
C ALA A 248 5.41 -15.93 9.55
N ILE A 249 4.39 -15.26 9.01
CA ILE A 249 2.99 -15.42 9.43
C ILE A 249 2.47 -16.80 9.04
N ALA A 250 2.71 -17.27 7.82
CA ALA A 250 2.31 -18.60 7.36
C ALA A 250 2.84 -19.72 8.27
N GLY A 251 4.07 -19.58 8.78
CA GLY A 251 4.68 -20.53 9.72
C GLY A 251 4.02 -20.62 11.09
N SER A 252 3.19 -19.62 11.46
CA SER A 252 2.47 -19.61 12.74
C SER A 252 1.06 -20.21 12.65
N SER A 253 0.50 -20.29 11.44
CA SER A 253 -0.75 -20.98 11.18
C SER A 253 -0.47 -22.47 10.96
N ASN A 254 -0.75 -23.31 11.95
CA ASN A 254 -0.78 -24.78 11.83
C ASN A 254 -1.89 -25.21 10.86
N LYS A 255 -1.72 -24.99 9.56
CA LYS A 255 -2.58 -25.56 8.54
C LYS A 255 -1.90 -26.82 8.01
N ASP A 256 -2.42 -27.98 8.42
CA ASP A 256 -2.17 -29.29 7.81
C ASP A 256 -2.77 -29.40 6.38
N GLY A 257 -2.77 -28.29 5.64
CA GLY A 257 -3.41 -28.16 4.34
C GLY A 257 -2.66 -28.94 3.27
N LYS A 258 -3.44 -29.59 2.40
CA LYS A 258 -2.98 -30.02 1.08
C LYS A 258 -2.48 -28.77 0.34
N ILE A 259 -1.27 -28.83 -0.20
CA ILE A 259 -0.62 -27.73 -0.93
C ILE A 259 -1.17 -27.66 -2.36
N GLY A 260 -2.50 -27.66 -2.48
CA GLY A 260 -3.20 -27.53 -3.76
C GLY A 260 -3.10 -26.10 -4.24
N ASP A 261 -4.25 -25.44 -4.36
CA ASP A 261 -4.35 -24.09 -4.90
C ASP A 261 -3.57 -23.06 -4.05
N ASP A 262 -3.44 -23.28 -2.73
CA ASP A 262 -2.63 -22.50 -1.78
C ASP A 262 -1.23 -22.11 -2.31
N PHE A 263 -0.61 -22.93 -3.17
CA PHE A 263 0.70 -22.63 -3.76
C PHE A 263 0.70 -21.35 -4.59
N PHE A 264 -0.41 -21.08 -5.28
CA PHE A 264 -0.57 -19.95 -6.19
C PHE A 264 -1.25 -18.75 -5.52
N GLU A 265 -1.90 -18.94 -4.37
CA GLU A 265 -2.69 -17.89 -3.71
C GLU A 265 -1.92 -17.16 -2.59
N ARG A 266 -0.98 -17.83 -1.91
CA ARG A 266 -0.29 -17.27 -0.74
C ARG A 266 1.17 -17.68 -0.63
N VAL A 267 1.94 -16.96 0.18
CA VAL A 267 3.31 -17.37 0.52
C VAL A 267 3.30 -18.66 1.37
N LEU A 268 4.16 -19.61 0.99
CA LEU A 268 4.34 -20.88 1.68
C LEU A 268 5.57 -20.89 2.58
N THR A 269 5.51 -21.66 3.65
CA THR A 269 6.65 -21.94 4.55
C THR A 269 7.70 -22.83 3.87
N ASP A 270 8.92 -22.89 4.43
CA ASP A 270 9.96 -23.80 3.91
C ASP A 270 9.55 -25.28 4.05
N ALA A 271 8.83 -25.63 5.12
CA ALA A 271 8.32 -26.98 5.33
C ALA A 271 7.25 -27.36 4.29
N GLU A 272 6.40 -26.42 3.90
CA GLU A 272 5.44 -26.59 2.81
C GLU A 272 6.14 -26.79 1.46
N ILE A 273 7.08 -25.93 1.10
CA ILE A 273 7.86 -26.11 -0.14
C ILE A 273 8.57 -27.48 -0.15
N ALA A 274 9.16 -27.89 0.97
CA ALA A 274 9.81 -29.20 1.08
C ALA A 274 8.83 -30.38 0.90
N ARG A 275 7.55 -30.23 1.27
CA ARG A 275 6.50 -31.24 0.99
C ARG A 275 6.24 -31.34 -0.52
N VAL A 276 6.13 -30.20 -1.22
CA VAL A 276 5.95 -30.18 -2.69
C VAL A 276 7.14 -30.82 -3.40
N VAL A 277 8.37 -30.46 -3.00
CA VAL A 277 9.60 -31.07 -3.54
C VAL A 277 9.56 -32.60 -3.42
N ARG A 278 9.12 -33.12 -2.27
CA ARG A 278 9.00 -34.58 -2.07
C ARG A 278 7.93 -35.20 -2.97
N ALA A 279 6.80 -34.54 -3.17
CA ALA A 279 5.73 -35.02 -4.06
C ALA A 279 6.20 -35.05 -5.52
N ILE A 280 6.92 -34.02 -5.98
CA ILE A 280 7.54 -33.98 -7.30
C ILE A 280 8.58 -35.10 -7.44
N GLY A 281 9.44 -35.30 -6.42
CA GLY A 281 10.44 -36.35 -6.43
C GLY A 281 9.87 -37.78 -6.48
N LYS A 282 8.62 -37.98 -6.01
CA LYS A 282 7.89 -39.25 -6.11
C LYS A 282 7.12 -39.41 -7.42
N GLY A 283 7.00 -38.35 -8.22
CA GLY A 283 6.17 -38.33 -9.43
C GLY A 283 4.67 -38.15 -9.14
N ASP A 284 4.29 -37.79 -7.91
CA ASP A 284 2.88 -37.56 -7.54
C ASP A 284 2.31 -36.31 -8.24
N VAL A 285 3.18 -35.34 -8.54
CA VAL A 285 2.87 -34.07 -9.23
C VAL A 285 4.03 -33.66 -10.15
N SER A 286 3.71 -32.95 -11.23
CA SER A 286 4.73 -32.42 -12.17
C SER A 286 5.26 -31.06 -11.71
N LEU A 287 6.56 -30.81 -11.91
CA LEU A 287 7.15 -29.48 -11.71
C LEU A 287 6.55 -28.43 -12.65
N SER A 288 6.23 -28.82 -13.88
CA SER A 288 5.63 -27.92 -14.88
C SER A 288 4.30 -27.31 -14.43
N TYR A 289 3.56 -27.99 -13.55
CA TYR A 289 2.32 -27.46 -12.98
C TYR A 289 2.58 -26.20 -12.13
N TYR A 290 3.73 -26.17 -11.43
CA TYR A 290 4.12 -25.09 -10.51
C TYR A 290 4.98 -24.02 -11.18
N THR A 291 5.46 -24.23 -12.41
CA THR A 291 6.21 -23.22 -13.17
C THR A 291 5.35 -22.49 -14.19
N ASP A 292 4.03 -22.59 -14.04
CA ASP A 292 3.04 -21.89 -14.85
C ASP A 292 2.75 -20.51 -14.24
N PHE A 293 3.33 -19.47 -14.82
CA PHE A 293 3.27 -18.11 -14.28
C PHE A 293 1.84 -17.57 -14.21
N GLU A 294 0.95 -17.99 -15.12
CA GLU A 294 -0.42 -17.46 -15.22
C GLU A 294 -1.34 -17.92 -14.08
N LYS A 295 -0.93 -18.93 -13.32
CA LYS A 295 -1.72 -19.44 -12.18
C LYS A 295 -1.56 -18.61 -10.92
N TYR A 296 -0.46 -17.86 -10.78
CA TYR A 296 -0.16 -17.12 -9.56
C TYR A 296 -1.10 -15.92 -9.41
N GLN A 297 -1.73 -15.80 -8.24
CA GLN A 297 -2.69 -14.74 -7.96
C GLN A 297 -2.04 -13.44 -7.45
N ASN A 298 -0.77 -13.47 -7.04
CA ASN A 298 -0.02 -12.30 -6.59
C ASN A 298 1.49 -12.49 -6.71
N GLU A 299 2.20 -11.37 -6.71
CA GLU A 299 3.66 -11.25 -6.77
C GLU A 299 4.38 -12.06 -5.68
N PHE A 300 3.81 -12.14 -4.47
CA PHE A 300 4.45 -12.84 -3.36
C PHE A 300 4.35 -14.36 -3.50
N SER A 301 3.26 -14.89 -4.08
CA SER A 301 3.11 -16.32 -4.31
C SER A 301 4.03 -16.83 -5.43
N VAL A 302 4.38 -16.00 -6.43
CA VAL A 302 5.40 -16.32 -7.47
C VAL A 302 6.73 -16.76 -6.84
N CYS A 303 7.10 -16.15 -5.71
CA CYS A 303 8.31 -16.50 -4.96
C CYS A 303 8.33 -17.97 -4.48
N ASN A 304 7.17 -18.62 -4.36
CA ASN A 304 7.08 -20.06 -4.07
C ASN A 304 7.66 -20.90 -5.21
N GLY A 305 7.35 -20.56 -6.48
CA GLY A 305 7.88 -21.23 -7.66
C GLY A 305 9.39 -21.11 -7.75
N ILE A 306 9.93 -19.92 -7.53
CA ILE A 306 11.38 -19.68 -7.52
C ILE A 306 12.05 -20.52 -6.42
N ARG A 307 11.48 -20.54 -5.22
CA ARG A 307 11.99 -21.37 -4.12
C ARG A 307 11.94 -22.85 -4.43
N LEU A 308 10.85 -23.32 -5.02
CA LEU A 308 10.69 -24.71 -5.45
C LEU A 308 11.82 -25.10 -6.43
N ILE A 309 12.04 -24.30 -7.47
CA ILE A 309 13.11 -24.51 -8.45
C ILE A 309 14.49 -24.49 -7.77
N SER A 310 14.72 -23.55 -6.87
CA SER A 310 16.00 -23.41 -6.16
C SER A 310 16.38 -24.65 -5.34
N VAL A 311 15.38 -25.34 -4.77
CA VAL A 311 15.59 -26.54 -3.95
C VAL A 311 15.78 -27.79 -4.82
N ILE A 312 15.07 -27.89 -5.95
CA ILE A 312 15.19 -29.02 -6.89
C ILE A 312 16.53 -28.96 -7.64
N GLY A 313 17.04 -27.75 -7.92
CA GLY A 313 18.43 -27.36 -7.72
C GLY A 313 19.55 -27.96 -8.57
N LYS A 314 19.38 -29.01 -9.38
CA LYS A 314 20.48 -29.54 -10.23
C LYS A 314 20.13 -29.96 -11.65
N GLN A 315 18.84 -30.01 -12.01
CA GLN A 315 18.38 -30.41 -13.33
C GLN A 315 17.26 -29.51 -13.86
N ALA A 316 17.35 -28.19 -13.66
CA ALA A 316 16.48 -27.28 -14.39
C ALA A 316 16.59 -27.61 -15.90
N LYS A 317 15.47 -28.09 -16.45
CA LYS A 317 15.24 -28.24 -17.88
C LYS A 317 14.91 -26.84 -18.42
N TYR A 318 14.65 -26.75 -19.72
CA TYR A 318 14.42 -25.46 -20.36
C TYR A 318 13.17 -24.77 -19.81
N ASP A 319 12.09 -25.51 -19.59
CA ASP A 319 10.80 -25.00 -19.11
C ASP A 319 10.89 -24.29 -17.74
N GLU A 320 11.70 -24.78 -16.81
CA GLU A 320 11.87 -24.10 -15.52
C GLU A 320 12.74 -22.84 -15.63
N MET A 321 13.63 -22.79 -16.64
CA MET A 321 14.38 -21.57 -16.93
C MET A 321 13.47 -20.51 -17.53
N ASP A 322 12.52 -20.88 -18.40
CA ASP A 322 11.53 -19.93 -18.95
C ASP A 322 10.77 -19.20 -17.85
N PHE A 323 10.31 -19.92 -16.82
CA PHE A 323 9.66 -19.31 -15.66
C PHE A 323 10.57 -18.31 -14.93
N LEU A 324 11.84 -18.67 -14.68
CA LEU A 324 12.79 -17.77 -14.02
C LEU A 324 13.14 -16.54 -14.86
N PHE A 325 13.22 -16.68 -16.18
CA PHE A 325 13.43 -15.55 -17.09
C PHE A 325 12.21 -14.64 -17.16
N LYS A 326 10.99 -15.20 -17.12
CA LYS A 326 9.75 -14.43 -17.00
C LYS A 326 9.71 -13.59 -15.72
N CYS A 327 10.28 -14.11 -14.63
CA CYS A 327 10.46 -13.34 -13.39
C CYS A 327 11.45 -12.16 -13.51
N LEU A 328 12.16 -12.00 -14.64
CA LEU A 328 13.04 -10.86 -14.91
C LEU A 328 12.35 -9.75 -15.71
N GLU A 329 11.15 -9.99 -16.21
CA GLU A 329 10.38 -9.01 -16.99
C GLU A 329 9.95 -7.81 -16.12
N ASP A 330 9.89 -7.97 -14.79
CA ASP A 330 9.59 -6.89 -13.86
C ASP A 330 10.67 -6.73 -12.78
N VAL A 331 11.40 -5.61 -12.83
CA VAL A 331 12.50 -5.30 -11.92
C VAL A 331 12.05 -4.79 -10.54
N ASP A 332 10.83 -4.27 -10.46
CA ASP A 332 10.27 -3.66 -9.24
C ASP A 332 9.55 -4.70 -8.37
N GLU A 333 9.48 -5.95 -8.84
CA GLU A 333 8.78 -7.02 -8.15
C GLU A 333 9.66 -7.86 -7.24
N THR A 334 9.07 -8.33 -6.15
CA THR A 334 9.79 -9.02 -5.07
C THR A 334 10.52 -10.27 -5.56
N TYR A 335 9.97 -10.93 -6.58
CA TYR A 335 10.50 -12.15 -7.15
C TYR A 335 11.74 -11.93 -8.04
N PHE A 336 12.01 -10.70 -8.49
CA PHE A 336 13.09 -10.37 -9.42
C PHE A 336 14.47 -10.82 -8.91
N LEU A 337 14.90 -10.26 -7.77
CA LEU A 337 16.20 -10.57 -7.17
C LEU A 337 16.31 -12.04 -6.76
N MET A 338 15.19 -12.65 -6.36
CA MET A 338 15.15 -14.08 -6.05
C MET A 338 15.42 -14.92 -7.30
N ALA A 339 14.83 -14.59 -8.44
CA ALA A 339 15.06 -15.28 -9.71
C ALA A 339 16.51 -15.12 -10.18
N VAL A 340 17.07 -13.90 -10.09
CA VAL A 340 18.47 -13.63 -10.42
C VAL A 340 19.42 -14.52 -9.61
N GLU A 341 19.20 -14.66 -8.30
CA GLU A 341 20.05 -15.49 -7.45
C GLU A 341 19.97 -16.99 -7.75
N VAL A 342 18.83 -17.47 -8.26
CA VAL A 342 18.69 -18.85 -8.75
C VAL A 342 19.38 -19.03 -10.10
N LEU A 343 19.19 -18.10 -11.04
CA LEU A 343 19.81 -18.13 -12.37
C LEU A 343 21.34 -18.03 -12.28
N LYS A 344 21.87 -17.21 -11.38
CA LYS A 344 23.30 -17.08 -11.09
C LYS A 344 23.96 -18.40 -10.67
N LYS A 345 23.22 -19.27 -9.98
CA LYS A 345 23.68 -20.60 -9.53
C LYS A 345 23.43 -21.70 -10.57
N SER A 346 22.70 -21.40 -11.64
CA SER A 346 22.35 -22.35 -12.69
C SER A 346 23.51 -22.56 -13.68
N PRO A 347 23.52 -23.64 -14.50
CA PRO A 347 24.58 -23.88 -15.47
C PRO A 347 24.76 -22.70 -16.44
N ARG A 348 25.92 -22.05 -16.35
CA ARG A 348 26.22 -20.79 -17.07
C ARG A 348 25.93 -20.87 -18.57
N THR A 349 26.29 -21.98 -19.22
CA THR A 349 26.07 -22.17 -20.66
C THR A 349 24.61 -22.11 -21.04
N LYS A 350 23.72 -22.74 -20.26
CA LYS A 350 22.27 -22.69 -20.51
C LYS A 350 21.71 -21.28 -20.29
N VAL A 351 22.15 -20.62 -19.22
CA VAL A 351 21.73 -19.23 -18.91
C VAL A 351 22.13 -18.30 -20.04
N GLN A 352 23.38 -18.37 -20.52
CA GLN A 352 23.87 -17.54 -21.62
C GLN A 352 23.08 -17.74 -22.92
N VAL A 353 22.83 -18.99 -23.32
CA VAL A 353 22.04 -19.29 -24.53
C VAL A 353 20.65 -18.67 -24.41
N LYS A 354 19.99 -18.85 -23.27
CA LYS A 354 18.64 -18.33 -23.06
C LYS A 354 18.60 -16.81 -22.98
N LEU A 355 19.63 -16.22 -22.39
CA LEU A 355 19.79 -14.78 -22.26
C LEU A 355 19.96 -14.10 -23.63
N GLU A 356 20.73 -14.69 -24.55
CA GLU A 356 20.83 -14.21 -25.94
C GLU A 356 19.49 -14.33 -26.69
N GLU A 357 18.80 -15.47 -26.55
CA GLU A 357 17.49 -15.70 -27.17
C GLU A 357 16.48 -14.63 -26.73
N LYS A 358 16.37 -14.43 -25.41
CA LYS A 358 15.44 -13.49 -24.79
C LYS A 358 15.80 -12.02 -25.04
N ALA A 359 17.09 -11.67 -25.01
CA ALA A 359 17.51 -10.29 -25.28
C ALA A 359 17.22 -9.86 -26.72
N ARG A 360 17.35 -10.80 -27.67
CA ARG A 360 16.95 -10.55 -29.06
C ARG A 360 15.45 -10.29 -29.17
N ILE A 361 14.62 -11.14 -28.55
CA ILE A 361 13.16 -10.98 -28.59
C ILE A 361 12.76 -9.64 -27.97
N ALA A 362 13.21 -9.35 -26.75
CA ALA A 362 12.89 -8.11 -26.05
C ALA A 362 13.28 -6.85 -26.86
N TYR A 363 14.45 -6.88 -27.50
CA TYR A 363 14.86 -5.77 -28.37
C TYR A 363 13.99 -5.64 -29.63
N GLU A 364 13.70 -6.75 -30.31
CA GLU A 364 12.85 -6.76 -31.52
C GLU A 364 11.40 -6.34 -31.24
N GLU A 365 10.90 -6.65 -30.04
CA GLU A 365 9.57 -6.27 -29.56
C GLU A 365 9.53 -4.88 -28.91
N TYR A 366 10.68 -4.21 -28.77
CA TYR A 366 10.83 -2.93 -28.06
C TYR A 366 10.41 -2.99 -26.58
N ASP A 367 10.57 -4.14 -25.94
CA ASP A 367 10.35 -4.32 -24.50
C ASP A 367 11.60 -3.89 -23.71
N VAL A 368 11.54 -2.65 -23.22
CA VAL A 368 12.62 -2.03 -22.45
C VAL A 368 12.78 -2.67 -21.06
N GLN A 369 11.68 -3.14 -20.47
CA GLN A 369 11.66 -3.64 -19.10
C GLN A 369 12.28 -5.04 -19.06
N GLU A 370 11.85 -5.93 -19.97
CA GLU A 370 12.45 -7.25 -20.13
C GLU A 370 13.95 -7.13 -20.47
N LEU A 371 14.30 -6.26 -21.42
CA LEU A 371 15.71 -6.04 -21.78
C LEU A 371 16.53 -5.51 -20.59
N GLY A 372 15.98 -4.60 -19.78
CA GLY A 372 16.61 -4.09 -18.57
C GLY A 372 16.91 -5.19 -17.55
N GLY A 373 15.94 -6.07 -17.27
CA GLY A 373 16.11 -7.22 -16.38
C GLY A 373 17.16 -8.21 -16.89
N LEU A 374 17.18 -8.47 -18.21
CA LEU A 374 18.19 -9.33 -18.85
C LEU A 374 19.61 -8.74 -18.75
N LEU A 375 19.75 -7.42 -18.97
CA LEU A 375 21.02 -6.72 -18.82
C LEU A 375 21.53 -6.76 -17.36
N TYR A 376 20.63 -6.62 -16.39
CA TYR A 376 20.97 -6.78 -14.98
C TYR A 376 21.52 -8.17 -14.69
N LEU A 377 20.83 -9.23 -15.13
CA LEU A 377 21.32 -10.60 -14.98
C LEU A 377 22.68 -10.80 -15.65
N ALA A 378 22.83 -10.32 -16.89
CA ALA A 378 24.08 -10.41 -17.66
C ALA A 378 25.25 -9.79 -16.89
N LYS A 379 25.06 -8.60 -16.31
CA LYS A 379 26.06 -7.95 -15.47
C LYS A 379 26.37 -8.77 -14.21
N VAL A 380 25.36 -9.28 -13.51
CA VAL A 380 25.53 -10.08 -12.29
C VAL A 380 26.35 -11.35 -12.55
N ILE A 381 26.18 -11.99 -13.71
CA ILE A 381 26.96 -13.17 -14.09
C ILE A 381 28.26 -12.81 -14.82
N GLY A 382 28.56 -11.53 -15.05
CA GLY A 382 29.75 -11.09 -15.80
C GLY A 382 29.74 -11.61 -17.24
N TYR A 383 28.61 -11.46 -17.93
CA TYR A 383 28.44 -11.80 -19.34
C TYR A 383 28.04 -10.55 -20.13
N ASP A 384 28.62 -10.42 -21.32
CA ASP A 384 28.31 -9.36 -22.27
C ASP A 384 27.45 -9.96 -23.39
N ILE A 385 26.22 -9.45 -23.53
CA ILE A 385 25.23 -9.97 -24.48
C ILE A 385 25.70 -9.62 -25.89
N GLN A 386 26.08 -10.63 -26.66
CA GLN A 386 26.66 -10.48 -27.99
C GLN A 386 25.68 -9.81 -28.95
N TYR A 387 24.38 -10.10 -28.85
CA TYR A 387 23.36 -9.43 -29.64
C TYR A 387 23.31 -7.92 -29.39
N VAL A 388 23.22 -7.50 -28.12
CA VAL A 388 23.18 -6.07 -27.74
C VAL A 388 24.47 -5.36 -28.11
N LYS A 389 25.62 -6.02 -27.92
CA LYS A 389 26.92 -5.49 -28.33
C LYS A 389 26.98 -5.19 -29.83
N LYS A 390 26.53 -6.11 -30.67
CA LYS A 390 26.50 -5.91 -32.14
C LYS A 390 25.62 -4.73 -32.53
N ILE A 391 24.49 -4.54 -31.85
CA ILE A 391 23.60 -3.40 -32.08
C ILE A 391 24.29 -2.08 -31.72
N LYS A 392 24.90 -1.99 -30.54
CA LYS A 392 25.63 -0.80 -30.10
C LYS A 392 26.77 -0.46 -31.07
N GLU A 393 27.56 -1.45 -31.47
CA GLU A 393 28.64 -1.26 -32.45
C GLU A 393 28.13 -0.82 -33.83
N ALA A 394 26.95 -1.30 -34.26
CA ALA A 394 26.32 -0.90 -35.52
C ALA A 394 25.77 0.54 -35.47
N GLN A 395 25.25 0.95 -34.29
CA GLN A 395 24.81 2.33 -34.03
C GLN A 395 26.00 3.30 -34.03
N GLU A 396 27.11 2.96 -33.37
CA GLU A 396 28.33 3.78 -33.32
C GLU A 396 29.01 3.94 -34.69
N LYS A 397 28.94 2.92 -35.55
CA LYS A 397 29.52 2.95 -36.91
C LYS A 397 28.64 3.63 -37.94
N GLY A 398 27.41 4.02 -37.59
CA GLY A 398 26.45 4.66 -38.51
C GLY A 398 25.96 3.76 -39.64
N ASP A 399 26.14 2.43 -39.52
CA ASP A 399 25.85 1.44 -40.58
C ASP A 399 24.36 1.02 -40.63
N LEU A 400 23.49 1.62 -39.81
CA LEU A 400 22.04 1.37 -39.86
C LEU A 400 21.39 2.21 -40.99
N SER A 401 21.51 1.74 -42.23
CA SER A 401 20.70 2.26 -43.33
C SER A 401 19.24 1.82 -43.17
N SER A 402 18.35 2.79 -42.94
CA SER A 402 16.89 2.72 -43.13
C SER A 402 16.16 1.54 -42.46
N ASN A 403 15.96 1.62 -41.15
CA ASN A 403 14.65 1.48 -40.50
C ASN A 403 14.80 1.84 -39.01
N ALA A 404 14.25 3.00 -38.62
CA ALA A 404 14.10 3.46 -37.24
C ALA A 404 15.35 3.31 -36.34
N ALA A 405 16.44 4.01 -36.68
CA ALA A 405 17.49 4.31 -35.72
C ALA A 405 16.94 5.35 -34.71
N LEU A 406 16.31 4.87 -33.64
CA LEU A 406 16.13 5.65 -32.41
C LEU A 406 17.40 5.47 -31.58
N GLU A 407 18.04 6.59 -31.23
CA GLU A 407 19.12 6.64 -30.25
C GLU A 407 18.63 5.96 -28.96
N PHE A 408 19.18 4.78 -28.67
CA PHE A 408 18.90 4.04 -27.45
C PHE A 408 19.96 4.46 -26.42
N GLU A 409 19.79 5.65 -25.81
CA GLU A 409 20.56 6.01 -24.62
C GLU A 409 19.98 5.25 -23.42
N VAL A 410 20.45 4.01 -23.23
CA VAL A 410 20.36 3.35 -21.92
C VAL A 410 21.44 3.98 -21.06
N ASP A 411 21.06 4.91 -20.18
CA ASP A 411 21.97 5.42 -19.16
C ASP A 411 22.28 4.28 -18.16
N GLU A 412 23.34 3.54 -18.46
CA GLU A 412 23.87 2.47 -17.61
C GLU A 412 24.28 2.98 -16.22
N LYS A 413 24.52 4.28 -16.02
CA LYS A 413 24.77 4.84 -14.67
C LYS A 413 23.47 5.02 -13.88
N GLU A 414 22.36 5.37 -14.53
CA GLU A 414 21.04 5.46 -13.90
C GLU A 414 20.49 4.08 -13.53
N LEU A 415 20.71 3.08 -14.38
CA LEU A 415 20.26 1.69 -14.16
C LEU A 415 21.15 0.90 -13.18
N LEU A 416 22.45 1.21 -13.07
CA LEU A 416 23.40 0.26 -12.48
C LEU A 416 24.51 0.85 -11.56
N GLY A 417 24.45 2.11 -11.12
CA GLY A 417 25.54 2.67 -10.30
C GLY A 417 25.25 3.90 -9.43
N SER A 418 24.90 3.67 -8.17
CA SER A 418 25.47 4.29 -6.95
C SER A 418 24.54 4.02 -5.75
N ASP A 419 24.89 4.48 -4.54
CA ASP A 419 24.04 4.49 -3.32
C ASP A 419 22.68 5.25 -3.48
N TYR A 420 22.26 5.48 -4.72
CA TYR A 420 21.06 6.12 -5.23
C TYR A 420 20.00 5.15 -5.77
N VAL A 421 20.20 3.83 -5.75
CA VAL A 421 19.17 2.81 -6.10
C VAL A 421 17.96 2.81 -5.12
N GLN A 422 17.85 3.83 -4.27
CA GLN A 422 16.66 4.17 -3.48
C GLN A 422 16.01 5.51 -3.86
N ARG A 423 16.39 6.09 -4.99
CA ARG A 423 15.70 7.26 -5.54
C ARG A 423 14.95 6.83 -6.80
N PHE A 424 13.69 6.43 -6.56
CA PHE A 424 12.54 6.61 -7.44
C PHE A 424 12.88 7.16 -8.83
N SER A 425 12.80 6.30 -9.86
CA SER A 425 12.68 6.74 -11.25
C SER A 425 11.19 6.78 -11.62
N PRO A 426 10.58 7.97 -11.76
CA PRO A 426 9.16 8.12 -12.11
C PRO A 426 8.90 8.03 -13.62
N TYR A 427 9.83 7.49 -14.43
CA TYR A 427 9.73 7.49 -15.89
C TYR A 427 9.63 6.10 -16.53
N ALA A 428 9.39 5.04 -15.75
CA ALA A 428 9.15 3.70 -16.29
C ALA A 428 7.83 3.57 -17.09
N TYR A 429 6.96 4.58 -17.06
CA TYR A 429 5.68 4.58 -17.76
C TYR A 429 5.55 5.74 -18.76
N GLN A 430 5.98 5.50 -19.99
CA GLN A 430 5.32 6.11 -21.14
C GLN A 430 4.73 4.99 -22.00
N TYR A 431 3.47 4.66 -21.72
CA TYR A 431 2.65 3.96 -22.70
C TYR A 431 2.62 4.80 -23.98
N LYS A 432 3.17 4.26 -25.07
CA LYS A 432 2.88 4.78 -26.42
C LYS A 432 1.37 4.80 -26.59
N LYS A 433 0.82 5.96 -26.95
CA LYS A 433 -0.48 6.03 -27.59
C LYS A 433 -0.43 5.13 -28.83
N VAL A 434 -1.28 4.11 -28.85
CA VAL A 434 -1.64 3.44 -30.09
C VAL A 434 -2.62 4.39 -30.80
N GLU A 435 -2.20 4.93 -31.95
CA GLU A 435 -3.09 5.58 -32.91
C GLU A 435 -3.81 4.56 -33.77
#